data_AF-I3SGP6-F1
#
_entry.id   AF-I3SGP6-F1
#
_cell.length_a   1.000
_cell.length_b   1.000
_cell.length_c   1.000
_cell.angle_alpha   90.00
_cell.angle_beta   90.00
_cell.angle_gamma   90.00
#
_symmetry.space_group_name_H-M   'P 1'
#
loop_
_entity.id
_entity.type
_entity.pdbx_description
1 polymer ?
#
loop_
_entity_poly.entity_id
_entity_poly.type
_entity_poly.pdbx_seq_one_letter_code
_entity_poly.pdbx_strand_id
1 'polypeptide(L)'
;MNSDHDCKNEYQVESCSTDHKEGNSCVHEKRTSLPFQTGGYMIYGAAHQHSGGIGSTLYGQDGRVICSSIPSYGNGSEAGNEAGYIVGMSTCYPKSGSVKIIDGETLTLESNYNSTKEHTGVMGLFYLLVAEQLPYQHFRHSTRSSFFMDINNILLDN
;
A
#
# COMPACT_ATOMS: atom_id res chain seq x y z
N MET A 1 -9.60 14.75 25.09
CA MET A 1 -10.52 14.45 23.97
C MET A 1 -10.82 12.97 24.04
N ASN A 2 -12.07 12.60 24.26
CA ASN A 2 -12.51 11.20 24.32
C ASN A 2 -12.68 10.72 22.88
N SER A 3 -11.63 10.13 22.30
CA SER A 3 -11.71 9.52 20.97
C SER A 3 -12.18 8.07 21.14
N ASP A 4 -13.44 7.91 21.52
CA ASP A 4 -14.12 6.62 21.47
C ASP A 4 -14.32 6.25 20.01
N HIS A 5 -13.33 5.55 19.44
CA HIS A 5 -13.39 5.06 18.07
C HIS A 5 -13.92 3.62 18.10
N ASP A 6 -15.21 3.46 17.78
CA ASP A 6 -15.80 2.18 17.39
C ASP A 6 -15.24 1.80 16.00
N CYS A 7 -13.96 1.42 15.97
CA CYS A 7 -13.28 0.95 14.76
C CYS A 7 -13.83 -0.43 14.39
N LYS A 8 -15.01 -0.45 13.76
CA LYS A 8 -15.48 -1.63 13.06
C LYS A 8 -14.58 -1.83 11.85
N ASN A 9 -13.65 -2.78 11.97
CA ASN A 9 -12.78 -3.17 10.86
C ASN A 9 -13.56 -3.81 9.70
N GLU A 10 -14.78 -4.27 9.99
CA GLU A 10 -15.70 -4.88 9.05
C GLU A 10 -16.80 -3.92 8.61
N TYR A 11 -17.22 -4.01 7.35
CA TYR A 11 -18.34 -3.27 6.80
C TYR A 11 -19.19 -4.14 5.87
N GLN A 12 -20.35 -3.62 5.47
CA GLN A 12 -21.25 -4.24 4.49
C GLN A 12 -21.06 -3.59 3.12
N VAL A 13 -21.09 -4.41 2.08
CA VAL A 13 -21.19 -4.01 0.68
C VAL A 13 -22.58 -4.36 0.20
N GLU A 14 -23.39 -3.35 -0.11
CA GLU A 14 -24.72 -3.52 -0.65
C GLU A 14 -24.67 -3.97 -2.13
N SER A 15 -25.71 -4.67 -2.58
CA SER A 15 -25.83 -5.06 -3.98
C SER A 15 -26.13 -3.86 -4.89
N CYS A 16 -25.47 -3.78 -6.03
CA CYS A 16 -25.79 -2.82 -7.10
C CYS A 16 -27.17 -3.09 -7.72
N SER A 17 -27.86 -2.06 -8.18
CA SER A 17 -29.05 -2.23 -9.04
C SER A 17 -28.62 -2.62 -10.46
N THR A 18 -29.18 -3.69 -11.01
CA THR A 18 -28.97 -4.14 -12.39
C THR A 18 -29.82 -3.40 -13.42
N ASP A 19 -30.64 -2.42 -12.98
CA ASP A 19 -31.65 -1.76 -13.83
C ASP A 19 -31.10 -0.58 -14.66
N HIS A 20 -29.82 -0.24 -14.51
CA HIS A 20 -29.20 0.86 -15.24
C HIS A 20 -28.49 0.37 -16.53
N LYS A 21 -29.01 0.83 -17.67
CA LYS A 21 -28.53 0.60 -19.05
C LYS A 21 -27.19 1.27 -19.38
N GLU A 22 -26.31 1.47 -18.41
CA GLU A 22 -24.94 1.95 -18.63
C GLU A 22 -23.99 1.06 -17.86
N GLY A 23 -23.00 0.51 -18.56
CA GLY A 23 -22.07 -0.51 -18.11
C GLY A 23 -21.11 -0.07 -17.01
N ASN A 24 -21.63 0.38 -15.87
CA ASN A 24 -20.88 0.39 -14.62
C ASN A 24 -20.69 -1.06 -14.19
N SER A 25 -19.44 -1.52 -14.20
CA SER A 25 -19.07 -2.74 -13.49
C SER A 25 -19.52 -2.56 -12.03
N CYS A 26 -20.27 -3.52 -11.48
CA CYS A 26 -20.72 -3.47 -10.09
C CYS A 26 -19.51 -3.57 -9.14
N VAL A 27 -18.88 -2.43 -8.92
CA VAL A 27 -17.69 -2.24 -8.10
C VAL A 27 -18.06 -1.27 -7.00
N HIS A 28 -17.96 -1.75 -5.77
CA HIS A 28 -18.06 -0.94 -4.58
C HIS A 28 -16.66 -0.55 -4.12
N GLU A 29 -16.35 0.74 -4.22
CA GLU A 29 -15.08 1.34 -3.80
C GLU A 29 -15.22 1.94 -2.39
N LYS A 30 -14.24 1.68 -1.53
CA LYS A 30 -14.00 2.47 -0.31
C LYS A 30 -12.58 3.02 -0.33
N ARG A 31 -12.46 4.31 0.00
CA ARG A 31 -11.18 4.98 0.19
C ARG A 31 -11.05 5.53 1.60
N THR A 32 -9.83 5.48 2.13
CA THR A 32 -9.45 6.22 3.33
C THR A 32 -8.06 6.82 3.13
N SER A 33 -7.83 8.01 3.68
CA SER A 33 -6.57 8.74 3.53
C SER A 33 -6.02 9.10 4.91
N LEU A 34 -4.75 8.78 5.15
CA LEU A 34 -4.10 8.99 6.43
C LEU A 34 -2.70 9.60 6.24
N PRO A 35 -2.34 10.66 6.98
CA PRO A 35 -1.00 11.23 6.94
C PRO A 35 -0.01 10.30 7.67
N PHE A 36 1.08 9.94 6.99
CA PHE A 36 2.20 9.21 7.58
C PHE A 36 3.19 10.22 8.20
N GLN A 37 3.11 10.42 9.52
CA GLN A 37 3.92 11.42 10.23
C GLN A 37 5.42 11.21 10.02
N THR A 38 5.88 9.96 10.09
CA THR A 38 7.24 9.56 9.77
C THR A 38 7.19 8.57 8.62
N GLY A 39 7.80 8.94 7.51
CA GLY A 39 7.89 8.13 6.32
C GLY A 39 9.03 7.10 6.40
N GLY A 40 9.48 6.66 5.24
CA GLY A 40 10.56 5.68 5.12
C GLY A 40 10.49 4.96 3.79
N TYR A 41 11.15 3.81 3.73
CA TYR A 41 11.18 2.95 2.55
C TYR A 41 10.22 1.79 2.72
N MET A 42 9.27 1.64 1.81
CA MET A 42 8.40 0.47 1.80
C MET A 42 9.24 -0.78 1.58
N ILE A 43 9.05 -1.80 2.42
CA ILE A 43 9.73 -3.10 2.30
C ILE A 43 8.75 -4.24 1.99
N TYR A 44 7.48 -4.09 2.38
CA TYR A 44 6.42 -5.05 2.09
C TYR A 44 5.05 -4.38 2.09
N GLY A 45 4.16 -4.84 1.22
CA GLY A 45 2.76 -4.46 1.21
C GLY A 45 1.85 -5.62 0.81
N ALA A 46 0.74 -5.80 1.49
CA ALA A 46 -0.29 -6.76 1.11
C ALA A 46 -1.65 -6.35 1.67
N ALA A 47 -2.70 -6.44 0.87
CA ALA A 47 -4.04 -6.25 1.35
C ALA A 47 -4.61 -7.54 1.96
N HIS A 48 -5.63 -7.37 2.77
CA HIS A 48 -6.45 -8.44 3.31
C HIS A 48 -7.91 -8.09 3.06
N GLN A 49 -8.57 -8.92 2.26
CA GLN A 49 -9.96 -8.80 1.86
C GLN A 49 -10.67 -10.13 2.07
N HIS A 50 -11.98 -10.08 2.29
CA HIS A 50 -12.86 -11.24 2.34
C HIS A 50 -13.47 -11.52 0.96
N SER A 51 -14.17 -12.65 0.82
CA SER A 51 -14.84 -13.05 -0.42
C SER A 51 -15.71 -11.94 -0.99
N GLY A 52 -15.53 -11.64 -2.27
CA GLY A 52 -16.10 -10.46 -2.94
C GLY A 52 -15.07 -9.38 -3.23
N GLY A 53 -13.92 -9.38 -2.55
CA GLY A 53 -12.82 -8.46 -2.83
C GLY A 53 -12.31 -8.64 -4.26
N ILE A 54 -12.05 -7.53 -4.95
CA ILE A 54 -11.48 -7.54 -6.31
C ILE A 54 -10.09 -6.90 -6.38
N GLY A 55 -9.58 -6.44 -5.24
CA GLY A 55 -8.27 -5.83 -5.12
C GLY A 55 -8.29 -4.60 -4.22
N SER A 56 -7.09 -4.21 -3.81
CA SER A 56 -6.86 -3.01 -3.04
C SER A 56 -5.54 -2.36 -3.45
N THR A 57 -5.53 -1.04 -3.53
CA THR A 57 -4.37 -0.27 -3.95
C THR A 57 -4.06 0.81 -2.93
N LEU A 58 -2.78 0.91 -2.57
CA LEU A 58 -2.23 1.99 -1.77
C LEU A 58 -1.60 3.03 -2.70
N TYR A 59 -2.02 4.28 -2.56
CA TYR A 59 -1.56 5.41 -3.35
C TYR A 59 -0.75 6.40 -2.49
N GLY A 60 0.26 6.99 -3.12
CA GLY A 60 0.92 8.19 -2.61
C GLY A 60 0.08 9.44 -2.81
N GLN A 61 0.47 10.53 -2.17
CA GLN A 61 -0.27 11.79 -2.21
C GLN A 61 -0.35 12.40 -3.62
N ASP A 62 0.65 12.12 -4.45
CA ASP A 62 0.73 12.52 -5.85
C ASP A 62 -0.06 11.60 -6.81
N GLY A 63 -0.83 10.64 -6.26
CA GLY A 63 -1.62 9.67 -7.03
C GLY A 63 -0.80 8.50 -7.57
N ARG A 64 0.51 8.41 -7.29
CA ARG A 64 1.31 7.25 -7.71
C ARG A 64 0.84 5.98 -7.00
N VAL A 65 0.86 4.86 -7.71
CA VAL A 65 0.65 3.55 -7.09
C VAL A 65 1.87 3.17 -6.28
N ILE A 66 1.70 3.01 -4.97
CA ILE A 66 2.74 2.47 -4.07
C ILE A 66 2.71 0.94 -4.13
N CYS A 67 1.51 0.35 -4.05
CA CYS A 67 1.32 -1.09 -4.14
C CYS A 67 -0.13 -1.44 -4.48
N SER A 68 -0.32 -2.37 -5.40
CA SER A 68 -1.61 -3.01 -5.67
C SER A 68 -1.55 -4.47 -5.26
N SER A 69 -2.52 -4.88 -4.45
CA SER A 69 -2.67 -6.24 -3.94
C SER A 69 -3.96 -6.84 -4.51
N ILE A 70 -3.82 -7.93 -5.25
CA ILE A 70 -4.86 -8.56 -6.06
C ILE A 70 -5.19 -9.93 -5.47
N PRO A 71 -6.47 -10.26 -5.26
CA PRO A 71 -6.87 -11.55 -4.72
C PRO A 71 -6.65 -12.69 -5.71
N SER A 72 -6.25 -13.84 -5.17
CA SER A 72 -6.33 -15.14 -5.84
C SER A 72 -7.51 -15.90 -5.25
N TYR A 73 -8.37 -16.42 -6.11
CA TYR A 73 -9.56 -17.18 -5.71
C TYR A 73 -9.35 -18.69 -5.88
N GLY A 74 -9.87 -19.45 -4.92
CA GLY A 74 -9.90 -20.90 -4.99
C GLY A 74 -10.86 -21.41 -6.08
N ASN A 75 -10.65 -22.64 -6.53
CA ASN A 75 -11.47 -23.30 -7.54
C ASN A 75 -11.85 -24.75 -7.22
N GLY A 76 -11.47 -25.24 -6.05
CA GLY A 76 -11.67 -26.61 -5.57
C GLY A 76 -12.58 -26.69 -4.35
N SER A 77 -12.47 -27.79 -3.62
CA SER A 77 -13.24 -28.06 -2.39
C SER A 77 -12.35 -28.42 -1.20
N GLU A 78 -11.04 -28.53 -1.41
CA GLU A 78 -10.04 -28.73 -0.37
C GLU A 78 -9.73 -27.46 0.41
N ALA A 79 -9.26 -27.65 1.65
CA ALA A 79 -8.88 -26.56 2.54
C ALA A 79 -7.77 -25.69 1.94
N GLY A 80 -8.04 -24.39 1.78
CA GLY A 80 -7.11 -23.44 1.15
C GLY A 80 -7.21 -23.34 -0.38
N ASN A 81 -8.19 -24.00 -1.00
CA ASN A 81 -8.51 -23.84 -2.43
C ASN A 81 -10.03 -23.75 -2.69
N GLU A 82 -10.84 -23.36 -1.70
CA GLU A 82 -12.29 -23.42 -1.80
C GLU A 82 -12.84 -22.45 -2.86
N ALA A 83 -13.71 -22.97 -3.74
CA ALA A 83 -14.35 -22.18 -4.78
C ALA A 83 -15.14 -20.99 -4.20
N GLY A 84 -14.83 -19.79 -4.70
CA GLY A 84 -15.50 -18.55 -4.27
C GLY A 84 -14.89 -17.89 -3.03
N TYR A 85 -13.80 -18.43 -2.48
CA TYR A 85 -13.02 -17.81 -1.40
C TYR A 85 -11.72 -17.22 -1.93
N ILE A 86 -11.29 -16.12 -1.30
CA ILE A 86 -9.94 -15.60 -1.48
C ILE A 86 -8.98 -16.53 -0.74
N VAL A 87 -8.09 -17.18 -1.48
CA VAL A 87 -7.10 -18.13 -0.96
C VAL A 87 -5.69 -17.54 -0.91
N GLY A 88 -5.52 -16.32 -1.41
CA GLY A 88 -4.28 -15.57 -1.33
C GLY A 88 -4.45 -14.14 -1.82
N MET A 89 -3.48 -13.30 -1.48
CA MET A 89 -3.39 -11.91 -1.94
C MET A 89 -2.00 -11.67 -2.49
N SER A 90 -1.89 -10.99 -3.64
CA SER A 90 -0.58 -10.63 -4.18
C SER A 90 0.12 -9.64 -3.24
N THR A 91 1.43 -9.79 -3.13
CA THR A 91 2.26 -9.00 -2.23
C THR A 91 3.21 -8.11 -3.02
N CYS A 92 3.46 -6.90 -2.55
CA CYS A 92 4.48 -6.02 -3.09
C CYS A 92 5.78 -6.15 -2.29
N TYR A 93 6.84 -6.54 -2.98
CA TYR A 93 8.22 -6.52 -2.48
C TYR A 93 9.04 -5.60 -3.37
N PRO A 94 9.02 -4.27 -3.13
CA PRO A 94 9.76 -3.34 -3.97
C PRO A 94 11.28 -3.57 -3.85
N LYS A 95 12.01 -3.17 -4.89
CA LYS A 95 13.47 -3.12 -4.81
C LYS A 95 13.87 -2.20 -3.65
N SER A 96 14.83 -2.62 -2.83
CA SER A 96 15.32 -1.80 -1.70
C SER A 96 15.64 -0.38 -2.16
N GLY A 97 14.99 0.61 -1.55
CA GLY A 97 15.17 2.03 -1.86
C GLY A 97 14.35 2.58 -3.02
N SER A 98 13.59 1.77 -3.77
CA SER A 98 12.86 2.24 -4.95
C SER A 98 11.53 2.92 -4.62
N VAL A 99 10.94 2.63 -3.46
CA VAL A 99 9.66 3.20 -3.04
C VAL A 99 9.87 3.90 -1.70
N LYS A 100 9.95 5.24 -1.76
CA LYS A 100 10.02 6.11 -0.58
C LYS A 100 8.64 6.69 -0.29
N ILE A 101 8.26 6.69 0.98
CA ILE A 101 7.15 7.46 1.55
C ILE A 101 7.81 8.62 2.29
N ILE A 102 7.43 9.86 1.96
CA ILE A 102 8.03 11.05 2.59
C ILE A 102 7.35 11.37 3.92
N ASP A 103 8.06 12.07 4.79
CA ASP A 103 7.49 12.52 6.07
C ASP A 103 6.30 13.45 5.82
N GLY A 104 5.19 13.17 6.49
CA GLY A 104 3.93 13.89 6.31
C GLY A 104 3.16 13.52 5.04
N GLU A 105 3.62 12.57 4.23
CA GLU A 105 2.89 12.14 3.01
C GLU A 105 1.52 11.57 3.40
N THR A 106 0.47 12.05 2.73
CA THR A 106 -0.86 11.44 2.88
C THR A 106 -0.98 10.23 1.96
N LEU A 107 -1.11 9.05 2.54
CA LEU A 107 -1.35 7.82 1.80
C LEU A 107 -2.84 7.57 1.70
N THR A 108 -3.30 7.12 0.53
CA THR A 108 -4.71 6.76 0.30
C THR A 108 -4.82 5.27 0.03
N LEU A 109 -5.56 4.56 0.88
CA LEU A 109 -5.92 3.17 0.69
C LEU A 109 -7.27 3.09 -0.02
N GLU A 110 -7.30 2.40 -1.15
CA GLU A 110 -8.51 2.05 -1.90
C GLU A 110 -8.76 0.55 -1.78
N SER A 111 -9.99 0.16 -1.43
CA SER A 111 -10.45 -1.23 -1.35
C SER A 111 -11.67 -1.40 -2.23
N ASN A 112 -11.58 -2.31 -3.19
CA ASN A 112 -12.63 -2.58 -4.16
C ASN A 112 -13.25 -3.95 -3.91
N TYR A 113 -14.57 -3.99 -3.98
CA TYR A 113 -15.38 -5.20 -3.89
C TYR A 113 -16.32 -5.31 -5.09
N ASN A 114 -16.59 -6.53 -5.53
CA ASN A 114 -17.69 -6.82 -6.43
C ASN A 114 -19.01 -6.66 -5.65
N SER A 115 -19.91 -5.80 -6.15
CA SER A 115 -21.22 -5.54 -5.55
C SER A 115 -22.38 -6.14 -6.35
N THR A 116 -22.16 -7.08 -7.26
CA THR A 116 -23.25 -7.81 -7.95
C THR A 116 -24.15 -8.56 -6.96
N LYS A 117 -23.62 -8.94 -5.80
CA LYS A 117 -24.38 -9.45 -4.66
C LYS A 117 -23.95 -8.71 -3.39
N GLU A 118 -24.79 -8.78 -2.37
CA GLU A 118 -24.45 -8.26 -1.06
C GLU A 118 -23.31 -9.08 -0.41
N HIS A 119 -22.43 -8.39 0.31
CA HIS A 119 -21.41 -8.99 1.17
C HIS A 119 -21.45 -8.35 2.55
N THR A 120 -21.47 -9.18 3.60
CA THR A 120 -21.43 -8.73 4.99
C THR A 120 -20.08 -9.08 5.63
N GLY A 121 -19.70 -8.32 6.65
CA GLY A 121 -18.47 -8.59 7.41
C GLY A 121 -17.20 -8.50 6.56
N VAL A 122 -17.16 -7.66 5.52
CA VAL A 122 -15.97 -7.55 4.66
C VAL A 122 -14.93 -6.60 5.23
N MET A 123 -13.66 -6.80 4.87
CA MET A 123 -12.54 -5.96 5.32
C MET A 123 -11.83 -5.24 4.16
N GLY A 124 -11.32 -4.05 4.44
CA GLY A 124 -10.42 -3.30 3.55
C GLY A 124 -9.09 -3.03 4.25
N LEU A 125 -8.44 -4.09 4.73
CA LEU A 125 -7.20 -3.99 5.52
C LEU A 125 -5.98 -4.01 4.60
N PHE A 126 -4.93 -3.26 4.98
CA PHE A 126 -3.67 -3.24 4.24
C PHE A 126 -2.49 -3.29 5.20
N TYR A 127 -1.67 -4.34 5.08
CA TYR A 127 -0.40 -4.46 5.77
C TYR A 127 0.66 -3.69 4.99
N LEU A 128 1.27 -2.70 5.64
CA LEU A 128 2.38 -1.93 5.10
C LEU A 128 3.54 -2.01 6.10
N LEU A 129 4.66 -2.59 5.68
CA LEU A 129 5.90 -2.53 6.43
C LEU A 129 6.84 -1.50 5.79
N VAL A 130 7.34 -0.61 6.64
CA VAL A 130 8.21 0.51 6.26
C VAL A 130 9.48 0.44 7.10
N ALA A 131 10.64 0.60 6.46
CA ALA A 131 11.91 0.80 7.11
C ALA A 131 12.27 2.29 7.08
N GLU A 132 12.43 2.92 8.24
CA GLU A 132 12.83 4.34 8.33
C GLU A 132 14.18 4.58 7.63
N GLN A 133 15.13 3.65 7.83
CA GLN A 133 16.44 3.66 7.21
C GLN A 133 16.72 2.31 6.55
N LEU A 134 17.38 2.34 5.39
CA LEU A 134 17.88 1.14 4.75
C LEU A 134 19.28 0.82 5.28
N PRO A 135 19.66 -0.46 5.41
CA PRO A 135 21.02 -0.82 5.77
C PRO A 135 21.99 -0.17 4.76
N TYR A 136 23.04 0.45 5.29
CA TYR A 136 24.06 1.15 4.51
C TYR A 136 24.54 0.25 3.38
N GLN A 137 24.13 0.55 2.14
CA GLN A 137 24.85 0.05 0.99
C GLN A 137 26.21 0.72 1.09
N HIS A 138 27.27 -0.05 1.36
CA HIS A 138 28.62 0.39 1.07
C HIS A 138 28.69 0.69 -0.43
N PHE A 139 28.24 1.87 -0.83
CA PHE A 139 28.73 2.53 -2.02
C PHE A 139 30.22 2.71 -1.74
N ARG A 140 31.00 1.73 -2.18
CA ARG A 140 32.45 1.90 -2.32
C ARG A 140 32.62 3.21 -3.06
N HIS A 141 33.24 4.16 -2.38
CA HIS A 141 33.95 5.27 -2.99
C HIS A 141 34.65 4.75 -4.25
N SER A 142 34.06 4.97 -5.42
CA SER A 142 34.84 5.07 -6.64
C SER A 142 35.26 6.53 -6.71
N THR A 143 36.42 6.78 -6.13
CA THR A 143 37.17 8.03 -6.23
C THR A 143 37.22 8.58 -7.65
N ARG A 144 37.22 9.91 -7.73
CA ARG A 144 37.48 10.83 -8.86
C ARG A 144 36.26 11.29 -9.67
N SER A 145 35.75 12.48 -9.31
CA SER A 145 35.94 13.67 -10.16
C SER A 145 35.60 14.96 -9.40
N SER A 146 36.62 15.83 -9.27
CA SER A 146 36.60 17.31 -9.25
C SER A 146 35.42 18.06 -8.61
N PHE A 147 35.68 18.89 -7.60
CA PHE A 147 35.43 20.36 -7.63
C PHE A 147 36.13 21.05 -6.44
N PHE A 148 36.75 22.19 -6.73
CA PHE A 148 37.54 23.05 -5.85
C PHE A 148 36.70 23.66 -4.70
N MET A 149 37.30 23.78 -3.51
CA MET A 149 37.26 25.03 -2.74
C MET A 149 38.59 25.21 -1.99
N ASP A 150 39.11 26.42 -2.15
CA ASP A 150 40.39 26.98 -1.74
C ASP A 150 40.28 27.54 -0.31
N ILE A 151 41.41 28.10 0.19
CA ILE A 151 41.57 29.11 1.26
C ILE A 151 42.30 28.65 2.54
N ASN A 152 43.57 29.05 2.57
CA ASN A 152 44.34 29.62 3.68
C ASN A 152 44.37 28.87 5.01
N ASN A 153 45.45 28.12 5.28
CA ASN A 153 46.05 28.00 6.62
C ASN A 153 47.35 27.17 6.67
N ILE A 154 48.36 27.50 5.86
CA ILE A 154 49.72 27.01 6.13
C ILE A 154 50.72 28.14 5.90
N LEU A 155 50.78 29.04 6.88
CA LEU A 155 51.96 29.82 7.19
C LEU A 155 52.26 29.58 8.67
N LEU A 156 53.55 29.32 8.93
CA LEU A 156 54.20 29.14 10.22
C LEU A 156 54.11 27.73 10.80
N ASP A 157 55.14 26.93 10.53
CA ASP A 157 55.97 26.39 11.61
C ASP A 157 57.43 26.35 11.13
N ASN A 158 58.29 26.83 12.02
CA ASN A 158 59.73 27.11 11.87
C ASN A 158 60.57 25.94 11.33
#